data_AF-A0A7Y5RBY8-F1
#
_entry.id   AF-A0A7Y5RBY8-F1
#
_cell.length_a   1.000
_cell.length_b   1.000
_cell.length_c   1.000
_cell.angle_alpha   90.00
_cell.angle_beta   90.00
_cell.angle_gamma   90.00
#
_symmetry.space_group_name_H-M   'P 1'
#
loop_
_entity.id
_entity.type
_entity.pdbx_description
1 polymer ?
#
loop_
_entity_poly.entity_id
_entity_poly.type
_entity_poly.pdbx_seq_one_letter_code
_entity_poly.pdbx_strand_id
1 'polypeptide(L)' 'MLNVSSENIRIQLPDGSVREVPKGTTPLDVANGISPRLAAAVVVAKIRP' A
#
# COMPACT_ATOMS: atom_id res chain seq x y z
N MET A 1 22.55 1.28 -17.53
CA MET A 1 21.97 1.71 -16.25
C MET A 1 20.47 1.73 -16.47
N LEU A 2 19.73 0.75 -15.94
CA LEU A 2 18.30 0.57 -16.25
C LEU A 2 17.50 1.68 -15.55
N ASN A 3 16.78 2.49 -16.34
CA ASN A 3 15.78 3.41 -15.81
C ASN A 3 14.61 2.59 -15.25
N VAL A 4 14.65 2.26 -13.96
CA VAL A 4 13.46 1.82 -13.24
C VAL A 4 12.67 3.09 -12.92
N SER A 5 11.86 3.55 -13.87
CA SER A 5 10.79 4.49 -13.57
C SER A 5 9.84 3.79 -12.61
N SER A 6 9.95 4.08 -11.32
CA SER A 6 9.03 3.59 -10.30
C SER A 6 7.68 4.22 -10.59
N GLU A 7 6.89 3.55 -11.41
CA GLU A 7 5.53 3.97 -11.71
C GLU A 7 4.75 3.98 -10.39
N ASN A 8 4.23 5.13 -9.98
CA ASN A 8 3.43 5.22 -8.77
C ASN A 8 1.98 4.89 -9.09
N ILE A 9 1.33 4.17 -8.19
CA ILE A 9 -0.10 3.89 -8.21
C ILE A 9 -0.79 4.66 -7.09
N ARG A 10 -2.05 5.03 -7.33
CA ARG A 10 -2.91 5.62 -6.30
C ARG A 10 -3.76 4.53 -5.66
N ILE A 11 -3.76 4.48 -4.34
CA ILE A 11 -4.61 3.59 -3.56
C ILE A 11 -5.56 4.42 -2.69
N GLN A 12 -6.79 3.94 -2.53
CA GLN A 12 -7.75 4.52 -1.60
C GLN A 12 -7.95 3.57 -0.42
N LEU A 13 -7.86 4.11 0.79
CA LEU A 13 -8.09 3.40 2.03
C LEU A 13 -9.57 3.50 2.45
N PRO A 14 -10.05 2.61 3.35
CA PRO A 14 -11.45 2.59 3.76
C PRO A 14 -11.94 3.87 4.47
N ASP A 15 -11.02 4.67 5.00
CA ASP A 15 -11.26 5.98 5.61
C ASP A 15 -11.46 7.10 4.57
N GLY A 16 -11.33 6.78 3.28
CA GLY A 16 -11.41 7.72 2.17
C GLY A 16 -10.08 8.35 1.80
N SER A 17 -9.02 8.16 2.59
CA SER A 17 -7.69 8.69 2.33
C SER A 17 -7.12 8.09 1.04
N VAL A 18 -6.47 8.92 0.22
CA VAL A 18 -5.75 8.48 -0.98
C VAL A 18 -4.25 8.61 -0.77
N ARG A 19 -3.49 7.58 -1.16
CA ARG A 19 -2.02 7.58 -1.08
C ARG A 19 -1.41 7.22 -2.43
N GLU A 20 -0.28 7.83 -2.76
CA GLU A 20 0.57 7.41 -3.87
C GLU A 20 1.67 6.50 -3.33
N VAL A 21 1.79 5.30 -3.93
CA VAL A 21 2.78 4.30 -3.55
C VAL A 21 3.44 3.72 -4.81
N PRO A 22 4.70 3.25 -4.76
CA PRO A 22 5.32 2.59 -5.90
C PRO A 22 4.50 1.37 -6.35
N LYS A 23 4.43 1.13 -7.67
CA LYS A 23 3.86 -0.08 -8.23
C LYS A 23 4.62 -1.29 -7.70
N GLY A 24 3.87 -2.30 -7.24
CA GLY A 24 4.42 -3.46 -6.53
C GLY A 24 4.40 -3.35 -5.01
N THR A 25 4.02 -2.19 -4.45
CA THR A 25 3.76 -2.06 -3.00
C THR A 25 2.72 -3.08 -2.56
N THR A 26 3.03 -3.84 -1.52
CA THR A 26 2.12 -4.86 -0.99
C THR A 26 1.16 -4.27 0.04
N PRO A 27 0.00 -4.89 0.29
CA PRO A 27 -0.88 -4.45 1.37
C PRO A 27 -0.23 -4.47 2.75
N LEU A 28 0.74 -5.38 2.99
CA LEU A 28 1.50 -5.41 4.23
C LEU A 28 2.41 -4.18 4.37
N ASP A 29 3.03 -3.73 3.27
CA ASP A 29 3.83 -2.50 3.27
C ASP A 29 2.96 -1.28 3.58
N VAL A 30 1.75 -1.23 3.02
CA VAL A 30 0.77 -0.17 3.34
C VAL A 30 0.40 -0.19 4.82
N ALA A 31 0.16 -1.37 5.40
CA ALA A 31 -0.14 -1.50 6.82
C ALA A 31 1.03 -1.06 7.71
N ASN A 32 2.27 -1.43 7.34
CA ASN A 32 3.49 -0.98 8.03
C ASN A 32 3.65 0.54 7.96
N GLY A 33 3.32 1.15 6.82
CA GLY A 33 3.31 2.60 6.64
C GLY A 33 2.20 3.34 7.40
N ILE A 34 1.27 2.63 8.04
CA ILE A 34 0.30 3.20 9.00
C ILE A 34 0.83 3.02 10.43
N SER A 35 1.08 1.78 10.84
CA SER A 35 1.79 1.48 12.09
C SER A 35 2.26 0.02 12.15
N PRO A 36 3.39 -0.26 12.84
CA PRO A 36 3.86 -1.64 13.04
C PRO A 36 2.83 -2.53 13.75
N ARG A 37 2.08 -1.97 14.72
CA ARG A 37 1.03 -2.69 15.45
C ARG A 37 -0.11 -3.12 14.53
N LEU A 38 -0.52 -2.27 13.60
CA LEU A 38 -1.55 -2.63 12.62
C LEU A 38 -1.06 -3.75 11.71
N ALA A 39 0.15 -3.61 11.15
CA ALA A 39 0.74 -4.61 10.27
C ALA A 39 0.84 -5.99 10.93
N ALA A 40 1.22 -6.05 12.21
CA ALA A 40 1.30 -7.29 12.97
C ALA A 40 -0.07 -7.97 13.19
N ALA A 41 -1.17 -7.22 13.19
CA ALA A 41 -2.52 -7.74 13.36
C ALA A 41 -3.22 -8.09 12.04
N VAL A 42 -2.67 -7.69 10.89
CA VAL A 42 -3.29 -7.90 9.58
C VAL A 42 -3.08 -9.34 9.12
N VAL A 43 -4.19 -9.99 8.72
CA VAL A 43 -4.17 -11.35 8.15
C VAL A 43 -4.43 -11.31 6.64
N VAL A 44 -5.29 -10.41 6.18
CA VAL A 44 -5.68 -10.30 4.78
C VAL A 44 -6.02 -8.84 4.42
N ALA A 45 -5.81 -8.49 3.15
CA ALA A 45 -6.30 -7.24 2.57
C ALA A 45 -7.41 -7.53 1.56
N LYS A 46 -8.50 -6.78 1.63
CA LYS A 46 -9.62 -6.88 0.69
C LYS A 46 -9.57 -5.72 -0.29
N ILE A 47 -9.46 -6.04 -1.57
CA ILE A 47 -9.55 -5.07 -2.67
C ILE A 47 -10.99 -5.08 -3.18
N ARG A 48 -11.60 -3.89 -3.32
CA ARG A 48 -12.90 -3.74 -3.98
C ARG A 48 -12.66 -3.52 -5.49
N PRO A 49 -13.42 -4.19 -6.37
CA PRO A 49 -13.39 -3.89 -7.81
C PRO A 49 -13.87 -2.47 -8.10
#